data_AF-A0A0M1I2Q6-F1
#
_entry.id   AF-A0A0M1I2Q6-F1
#
_cell.length_a   1.000
_cell.length_b   1.000
_cell.length_c   1.000
_cell.angle_alpha   90.00
_cell.angle_beta   90.00
_cell.angle_gamma   90.00
#
_symmetry.space_group_name_H-M   'P 1'
#
loop_
_entity.id
_entity.type
_entity.pdbx_description
1 polymer ?
#
loop_
_entity_poly.entity_id
_entity_poly.type
_entity_poly.pdbx_seq_one_letter_code
_entity_poly.pdbx_strand_id
1 'polypeptide(L)' 'DRLMGARPMQRLIQEHLKKPLAEMILFGELADHGGNVAVSVKKEDGKEVGLQLSVFEDQTAEPA' A
#
# COMPACT_ATOMS: atom_id res chain seq x y z
N ASP A 1 5.17 28.08 4.47
CA ASP A 1 4.46 27.61 3.26
C ASP A 1 3.27 26.71 3.62
N ARG A 2 2.23 27.27 4.27
CA ARG A 2 0.99 26.55 4.67
C ARG A 2 -0.07 26.54 3.55
N LEU A 3 0.28 27.03 2.35
CA LEU A 3 -0.65 27.38 1.27
C LEU A 3 -0.84 26.28 0.20
N MET A 4 -0.22 25.12 0.37
CA MET A 4 -0.33 24.03 -0.62
C MET A 4 -1.55 23.12 -0.42
N GLY A 5 -2.42 23.35 0.57
CA GLY A 5 -3.59 22.49 0.83
C GLY A 5 -3.23 21.00 0.93
N ALA A 6 -4.14 20.10 0.52
CA ALA A 6 -3.91 18.66 0.48
C ALA A 6 -3.14 18.18 -0.78
N ARG A 7 -2.75 19.08 -1.70
CA ARG A 7 -2.08 18.70 -2.96
C ARG A 7 -0.73 17.97 -2.75
N PRO A 8 0.10 18.31 -1.74
CA PRO A 8 1.30 17.53 -1.43
C PRO A 8 0.98 16.10 -1.00
N MET A 9 -0.13 15.87 -0.30
CA MET A 9 -0.58 14.53 0.12
C MET A 9 -0.94 13.66 -1.08
N GLN A 10 -1.54 14.24 -2.11
CA GLN A 10 -1.85 13.52 -3.34
C GLN A 10 -0.58 12.95 -3.99
N ARG A 11 0.51 13.72 -4.03
CA ARG A 11 1.79 13.24 -4.56
C ARG A 11 2.38 12.13 -3.70
N LEU A 12 2.37 12.28 -2.38
CA LEU A 12 2.83 11.23 -1.46
C LEU A 12 2.07 9.91 -1.66
N ILE A 13 0.74 9.97 -1.74
CA ILE A 13 -0.10 8.78 -2.01
C ILE A 13 0.20 8.21 -3.39
N GLN A 14 0.38 9.06 -4.41
CA GLN A 14 0.70 8.59 -5.75
C GLN A 14 2.02 7.81 -5.78
N GLU A 15 3.06 8.35 -5.17
CA GLU A 15 4.41 7.77 -5.20
C GLU A 15 4.53 6.52 -4.33
N HIS A 16 4.01 6.54 -3.09
CA HIS A 16 4.26 5.46 -2.12
C HIS A 16 3.16 4.41 -2.02
N LEU A 17 1.98 4.65 -2.61
CA LEU A 17 0.88 3.68 -2.60
C LEU A 17 0.50 3.28 -4.02
N LYS A 18 0.09 4.23 -4.87
CA LYS A 18 -0.50 3.89 -6.17
C LYS A 18 0.48 3.27 -7.14
N LYS A 19 1.70 3.81 -7.26
CA LYS A 19 2.74 3.23 -8.12
C LYS A 19 3.11 1.79 -7.70
N PRO A 20 3.51 1.52 -6.44
CA PRO A 20 3.88 0.16 -6.05
C PRO A 20 2.71 -0.82 -6.11
N LEU A 21 1.48 -0.38 -5.79
CA LEU A 21 0.28 -1.21 -6.00
C LEU A 21 0.05 -1.54 -7.46
N ALA A 22 0.21 -0.57 -8.37
CA ALA A 22 0.07 -0.82 -9.80
C ALA A 22 1.10 -1.84 -10.30
N GLU A 23 2.35 -1.77 -9.82
CA GLU A 23 3.38 -2.77 -10.14
C GLU A 23 3.01 -4.16 -9.61
N MET A 24 2.50 -4.26 -8.37
CA MET A 24 2.05 -5.54 -7.81
C MET A 24 0.87 -6.14 -8.57
N ILE A 25 -0.05 -5.31 -9.06
CA ILE A 25 -1.22 -5.75 -9.86
C ILE A 25 -0.80 -6.14 -11.28
N LEU A 26 0.16 -5.45 -11.89
CA LEU A 26 0.56 -5.75 -13.27
C LEU A 26 1.53 -6.93 -13.35
N PHE A 27 2.42 -7.07 -12.37
CA PHE A 27 3.58 -7.96 -12.46
C PHE A 27 3.91 -8.72 -11.17
N GLY A 28 3.26 -8.42 -10.05
CA GLY A 28 3.57 -9.01 -8.75
C GLY A 28 2.52 -10.00 -8.27
N GLU A 29 2.45 -10.18 -6.95
CA GLU A 29 1.60 -11.17 -6.27
C GLU A 29 0.10 -10.96 -6.48
N LEU A 30 -0.33 -9.78 -6.93
CA LEU A 30 -1.74 -9.46 -7.19
C LEU A 30 -2.14 -9.67 -8.66
N ALA A 31 -1.22 -10.08 -9.54
CA ALA A 31 -1.48 -10.14 -10.98
C ALA A 31 -2.47 -11.23 -11.39
N ASP A 32 -2.42 -12.40 -10.75
CA ASP A 32 -3.20 -13.56 -11.17
C ASP A 32 -4.63 -13.55 -10.61
N HIS A 33 -4.78 -13.22 -9.32
CA HIS A 33 -6.05 -13.36 -8.60
C HIS A 33 -6.46 -12.11 -7.82
N GLY A 34 -5.68 -11.03 -7.90
CA GLY A 34 -5.80 -9.93 -6.96
C GLY A 34 -5.54 -10.39 -5.54
N GLY A 35 -6.13 -9.72 -4.56
CA GLY A 35 -5.95 -10.04 -3.14
C GLY A 35 -6.15 -8.81 -2.27
N ASN A 36 -5.95 -9.01 -0.96
CA ASN A 36 -6.05 -7.93 0.02
C ASN A 36 -4.65 -7.43 0.37
N VAL A 37 -4.49 -6.11 0.44
CA VAL A 37 -3.24 -5.46 0.81
C VAL A 37 -3.46 -4.61 2.04
N ALA A 38 -2.68 -4.84 3.10
CA ALA A 38 -2.63 -3.93 4.22
C ALA A 38 -1.44 -2.96 4.08
N VAL A 39 -1.66 -1.72 4.51
CA VAL A 39 -0.63 -0.68 4.57
C VAL A 39 -0.32 -0.43 6.03
N SER A 40 0.95 -0.51 6.39
CA SER A 40 1.44 -0.21 7.74
C SER A 40 2.59 0.78 7.70
N VAL A 41 2.84 1.45 8.82
CA VAL A 41 4.01 2.34 8.97
C VAL A 41 5.19 1.49 9.41
N LYS A 42 6.24 1.46 8.58
CA LYS A 42 7.50 0.79 8.92
C LYS A 42 8.23 1.60 9.99
N LYS A 43 8.65 0.92 11.06
CA LYS A 43 9.46 1.49 12.13
C LYS A 43 10.81 0.79 12.20
N GLU A 44 11.88 1.56 12.31
CA GLU A 44 13.26 1.07 12.44
C GLU A 44 13.96 1.92 13.51
N ASP A 45 14.55 1.28 14.51
CA ASP A 45 15.14 1.92 15.69
C ASP A 45 14.25 2.98 16.37
N GLY A 46 12.94 2.72 16.43
CA GLY A 46 11.95 3.63 17.02
C GLY A 46 11.59 4.85 16.18
N LYS A 47 12.11 4.97 14.95
CA LYS A 47 11.76 6.03 14.00
C LYS A 47 10.85 5.50 12.89
N GLU A 48 9.90 6.32 12.45
CA GLU A 48 9.04 6.02 11.30
C GLU A 48 9.84 6.27 10.01
N VAL A 49 10.07 5.21 9.23
CA VAL A 49 10.95 5.22 8.05
C VAL A 49 10.19 5.17 6.72
N GLY A 50 8.93 4.75 6.72
CA GLY A 50 8.14 4.70 5.48
C GLY A 50 6.86 3.88 5.59
N LEU A 51 6.23 3.62 4.44
CA LEU A 51 5.07 2.75 4.33
C LEU A 51 5.51 1.35 3.88
N GLN A 52 4.92 0.33 4.51
CA GLN A 52 5.08 -1.06 4.13
C GLN A 52 3.73 -1.62 3.67
N LEU A 53 3.73 -2.20 2.47
CA LEU A 53 2.58 -2.89 1.90
C LEU A 53 2.79 -4.39 2.06
N SER A 54 1.79 -5.08 2.60
CA SER A 54 1.82 -6.52 2.81
C SER A 54 0.55 -7.13 2.24
N VAL A 55 0.73 -8.05 1.29
CA VAL A 55 -0.36 -8.82 0.68
C VAL A 55 -0.73 -9.96 1.61
N PHE A 56 -2.02 -10.17 1.83
CA PHE A 56 -2.54 -11.31 2.56
C PHE A 56 -3.67 -11.95 1.77
N GLU A 57 -3.68 -13.27 1.75
CA GLU A 57 -4.79 -14.05 1.24
C GLU A 57 -5.91 -14.02 2.29
N ASP A 58 -7.06 -13.46 1.93
CA ASP A 58 -8.27 -13.66 2.72
C ASP A 58 -8.68 -15.11 2.50
N GLN A 59 -8.47 -15.95 3.50
CA GLN A 59 -9.23 -17.20 3.59
C GLN A 59 -10.67 -16.79 3.90
N THR A 60 -11.40 -16.38 2.86
CA THR A 60 -12.86 -16.34 2.94
C THR A 60 -13.30 -17.77 3.20
N ALA A 61 -13.63 -17.99 4.47
CA ALA A 61 -14.04 -19.23 5.05
C ALA A 61 -15.06 -19.97 4.18
N GLU A 62 -15.00 -21.30 4.24
CA GLU A 62 -15.91 -22.26 3.61
C GLU A 62 -17.34 -21.72 3.48
N PRO A 63 -17.97 -21.85 2.30
CA PRO A 63 -19.41 -21.71 2.22
C PRO A 63 -20.03 -22.83 3.09
N ALA A 64 -20.71 -22.41 4.15
CA ALA A 64 -21.55 -23.27 5.00
C ALA A 64 -22.68 -23.93 4.21
#